data_AF-A0A7W1EHR2-F1
#
_entry.id   AF-A0A7W1EHR2-F1
#
_cell.length_a   1.000
_cell.length_b   1.000
_cell.length_c   1.000
_cell.angle_alpha   90.00
_cell.angle_beta   90.00
_cell.angle_gamma   90.00
#
_symmetry.space_group_name_H-M   'P 1'
#
loop_
_entity.id
_entity.type
_entity.pdbx_description
1 polymer ?
#
loop_
_entity_poly.entity_id
_entity_poly.type
_entity_poly.pdbx_seq_one_letter_code
_entity_poly.pdbx_strand_id
1 'polypeptide(L)'
;MMPNEKGLLASVSIGVVDSATQFDAASLEVTIAYRIENYDEVVTTDKENKTLLPTPFIDVINSISLSTCRGILFSQFRGTYLHNLVMPIVDPKGLPQGIIH
;
A
#
# COMPACT_ATOMS: atom_id res chain seq x y z
N MET A 1 17.10 -2.67 -0.88
CA MET A 1 17.05 -3.98 -1.52
C MET A 1 18.38 -4.18 -2.23
N MET A 2 19.08 -5.29 -1.97
CA MET A 2 20.33 -5.56 -2.69
C MET A 2 20.01 -5.91 -4.15
N PRO A 3 20.95 -5.75 -5.11
CA PRO A 3 20.68 -5.88 -6.55
C PRO A 3 20.14 -7.21 -7.08
N ASN A 4 19.87 -8.24 -6.26
CA ASN A 4 19.33 -9.54 -6.67
C ASN A 4 18.36 -10.15 -5.63
N GLU A 5 17.82 -9.34 -4.73
CA GLU A 5 16.94 -9.81 -3.66
C GLU A 5 15.48 -9.85 -4.16
N LYS A 6 14.86 -11.04 -4.15
CA LYS A 6 13.47 -11.20 -4.57
C LYS A 6 12.53 -10.63 -3.50
N GLY A 7 11.58 -9.81 -3.93
CA GLY A 7 10.71 -9.08 -3.01
C GLY A 7 9.50 -8.48 -3.72
N LEU A 8 8.73 -7.72 -2.97
CA LEU A 8 7.51 -7.07 -3.43
C LEU A 8 7.59 -5.57 -3.18
N LEU A 9 7.15 -4.78 -4.14
CA LEU A 9 6.91 -3.35 -3.95
C LEU A 9 5.39 -3.13 -3.84
N ALA A 10 4.96 -2.52 -2.74
CA ALA A 10 3.59 -2.03 -2.60
C ALA A 10 3.59 -0.52 -2.82
N SER A 11 2.84 -0.06 -3.81
CA SER A 11 2.62 1.36 -4.07
C SER A 11 1.26 1.78 -3.53
N VAL A 12 1.25 2.81 -2.69
CA VAL A 12 0.04 3.37 -2.08
C VAL A 12 -0.04 4.84 -2.46
N SER A 13 -1.13 5.22 -3.13
CA SER A 13 -1.44 6.61 -3.46
C SER A 13 -2.65 7.06 -2.66
N ILE A 14 -2.52 8.18 -1.95
CA ILE A 14 -3.55 8.74 -1.09
C ILE A 14 -3.82 10.17 -1.53
N GLY A 15 -5.08 10.47 -1.87
CA GLY A 15 -5.58 11.81 -2.09
C GLY A 15 -6.46 12.25 -0.93
N VAL A 16 -6.29 13.49 -0.48
CA VAL A 16 -7.14 14.15 0.53
C VAL A 16 -7.85 15.30 -0.14
N VAL A 17 -9.18 15.22 -0.20
CA VAL A 17 -10.03 16.26 -0.80
C VAL A 17 -10.83 16.93 0.30
N ASP A 18 -10.83 18.27 0.33
CA ASP A 18 -11.68 19.02 1.24
C ASP A 18 -13.13 18.95 0.75
N SER A 19 -14.03 18.40 1.57
CA SER A 19 -15.42 18.17 1.16
C SER A 19 -16.23 19.46 0.93
N ALA A 20 -15.85 20.57 1.57
CA ALA A 20 -16.55 21.85 1.44
C ALA A 20 -16.11 22.60 0.18
N THR A 21 -14.83 22.55 -0.16
CA THR A 21 -14.27 23.30 -1.29
C THR A 21 -14.04 22.47 -2.54
N GLN A 22 -14.07 21.13 -2.42
CA GLN A 22 -13.75 20.16 -3.47
C GLN A 22 -12.32 20.32 -4.05
N PHE A 23 -11.43 21.02 -3.35
CA PHE A 23 -10.02 21.12 -3.73
C PHE A 23 -9.19 20.00 -3.11
N ASP A 24 -8.14 19.60 -3.83
CA ASP A 24 -7.11 18.69 -3.32
C ASP A 24 -6.33 19.38 -2.19
N ALA A 25 -6.55 18.90 -0.97
CA ALA A 25 -5.89 19.40 0.22
C ALA A 25 -4.49 18.81 0.38
N ALA A 26 -4.28 17.56 -0.07
CA ALA A 26 -2.97 16.91 -0.11
C ALA A 26 -2.97 15.66 -1.01
N SER A 27 -1.79 15.30 -1.52
CA SER A 27 -1.53 13.99 -2.11
C SER A 27 -0.26 13.37 -1.51
N LEU A 28 -0.24 12.05 -1.38
CA LEU A 28 0.89 11.29 -0.88
C LEU A 28 1.06 10.01 -1.71
N GLU A 29 2.28 9.78 -2.19
CA GLU A 29 2.69 8.52 -2.81
C GLU A 29 3.74 7.85 -1.94
N VAL A 30 3.51 6.59 -1.59
CA VAL A 30 4.43 5.79 -0.76
C VAL A 30 4.70 4.47 -1.47
N THR A 31 5.97 4.16 -1.69
CA THR A 31 6.41 2.82 -2.11
C THR A 31 7.07 2.13 -0.93
N ILE A 32 6.55 0.95 -0.57
CA ILE A 32 7.05 0.13 0.52
C ILE A 32 7.66 -1.13 -0.07
N ALA A 33 8.93 -1.37 0.25
CA ALA A 33 9.63 -2.59 -0.17
C ALA A 33 9.52 -3.66 0.91
N TYR A 34 9.05 -4.84 0.52
CA TYR A 34 8.97 -6.03 1.35
C TYR A 34 9.95 -7.09 0.85
N ARG A 35 10.72 -7.64 1.77
CA ARG A 35 11.49 -8.86 1.53
C ARG A 35 10.60 -10.07 1.82
N ILE A 36 10.64 -11.07 0.94
CA ILE A 36 9.92 -12.33 1.12
C ILE A 36 10.97 -13.44 1.25
N GLU A 37 11.10 -14.02 2.44
CA GLU A 37 12.12 -15.06 2.71
C GLU A 37 11.90 -16.30 1.84
N ASN A 38 10.65 -16.77 1.75
CA ASN A 38 10.26 -17.93 0.97
C ASN A 38 9.56 -17.52 -0.35
N TYR A 39 10.16 -16.56 -1.07
CA TYR A 39 9.58 -16.00 -2.29
C TYR A 39 9.11 -17.07 -3.28
N ASP A 40 9.95 -18.07 -3.56
CA ASP A 40 9.65 -19.11 -4.56
C ASP A 40 8.53 -20.08 -4.13
N GLU A 41 8.14 -20.08 -2.86
CA GLU A 41 7.01 -20.85 -2.34
C GLU A 41 5.70 -20.05 -2.39
N VAL A 42 5.78 -18.73 -2.21
CA VAL A 42 4.63 -17.83 -2.11
C VAL A 42 4.24 -17.29 -3.48
N VAL A 43 5.22 -16.97 -4.31
CA VAL A 43 5.04 -16.35 -5.61
C VAL A 43 5.07 -17.43 -6.68
N THR A 44 3.92 -17.69 -7.28
CA THR A 44 3.79 -18.68 -8.35
C THR A 44 3.48 -17.99 -9.67
N THR A 45 3.53 -18.74 -10.78
CA THR A 45 3.16 -18.24 -12.10
C THR A 45 2.04 -19.09 -12.68
N ASP A 46 1.06 -18.45 -13.33
CA ASP A 46 0.00 -19.15 -14.04
C ASP A 46 0.44 -19.67 -15.43
N LYS A 47 -0.48 -20.30 -16.15
CA LYS A 47 -0.24 -20.83 -17.50
C LYS A 47 0.08 -19.74 -18.55
N GLU A 48 -0.18 -18.48 -18.23
CA GLU A 48 0.07 -17.31 -19.07
C GLU A 48 1.33 -16.55 -18.61
N ASN A 49 2.15 -17.14 -17.71
CA ASN A 49 3.31 -16.52 -17.06
C ASN A 49 2.97 -15.26 -16.24
N LYS A 50 1.75 -15.14 -15.71
CA LYS A 50 1.41 -14.06 -14.78
C LYS A 50 1.77 -14.45 -13.35
N THR A 51 2.40 -13.53 -12.65
CA THR A 51 2.69 -13.65 -11.22
C THR A 51 1.41 -13.77 -10.42
N LEU A 52 1.30 -14.82 -9.61
CA LEU A 52 0.20 -15.08 -8.70
C LEU A 52 0.69 -15.01 -7.26
N LEU A 53 0.02 -14.18 -6.47
CA LEU A 53 0.15 -14.15 -5.01
C LEU A 53 -1.15 -14.68 -4.37
N PRO A 54 -1.07 -15.48 -3.30
CA PRO A 54 -2.24 -15.91 -2.55
C PRO A 54 -3.01 -14.70 -2.01
N THR A 55 -4.33 -14.68 -2.17
CA THR A 55 -5.19 -13.58 -1.65
C THR A 55 -4.93 -13.26 -0.18
N PRO A 56 -4.80 -14.24 0.74
CA PRO A 56 -4.50 -13.94 2.15
C PRO A 56 -3.17 -13.22 2.34
N PHE A 57 -2.18 -13.47 1.47
CA PHE A 57 -0.90 -12.79 1.50
C PHE A 57 -1.04 -11.33 1.05
N ILE A 58 -1.80 -11.07 -0.01
CA ILE A 58 -2.06 -9.71 -0.48
C ILE A 58 -2.83 -8.91 0.58
N ASP A 59 -3.83 -9.51 1.24
CA ASP A 59 -4.59 -8.87 2.32
C ASP A 59 -3.67 -8.43 3.47
N VAL A 60 -2.68 -9.25 3.82
CA VAL A 60 -1.68 -8.94 4.85
C VAL A 60 -0.78 -7.78 4.39
N ILE A 61 -0.26 -7.83 3.16
CA ILE A 61 0.57 -6.75 2.61
C ILE A 61 -0.20 -5.42 2.57
N ASN A 62 -1.46 -5.45 2.14
CA ASN A 62 -2.32 -4.27 2.11
C ASN A 62 -2.52 -3.71 3.53
N SER A 63 -2.83 -4.57 4.50
CA SER A 63 -3.03 -4.17 5.91
C SER A 63 -1.78 -3.50 6.51
N ILE A 64 -0.60 -4.08 6.30
CA ILE A 64 0.67 -3.53 6.78
C ILE A 64 1.00 -2.21 6.06
N SER A 65 0.79 -2.15 4.75
CA SER A 65 1.07 -0.95 3.94
C SER A 65 0.19 0.23 4.37
N LEU A 66 -1.11 0.00 4.57
CA LEU A 66 -2.03 1.03 5.04
C LEU A 66 -1.70 1.50 6.47
N SER A 67 -1.33 0.58 7.36
CA SER A 67 -0.91 0.92 8.71
C SER A 67 0.35 1.79 8.72
N THR A 68 1.30 1.47 7.84
CA THR A 68 2.52 2.27 7.64
C THR A 68 2.18 3.66 7.11
N CYS A 69 1.31 3.74 6.10
CA CYS A 69 0.86 5.01 5.53
C CYS A 69 0.13 5.89 6.55
N ARG A 70 -0.67 5.31 7.47
CA ARG A 70 -1.30 6.06 8.57
C ARG A 70 -0.25 6.75 9.45
N GLY A 71 0.83 6.06 9.80
CA GLY A 71 1.94 6.64 10.56
C GLY A 71 2.67 7.74 9.79
N ILE A 72 2.90 7.53 8.49
CA ILE A 72 3.50 8.54 7.60
C ILE A 72 2.61 9.79 7.54
N LEU A 73 1.31 9.66 7.27
CA LEU A 73 0.37 10.79 7.23
C LEU A 73 0.36 11.55 8.55
N PHE A 74 0.30 10.85 9.68
CA PHE A 74 0.36 11.47 11.00
C PHE A 74 1.64 12.28 11.21
N SER A 75 2.78 11.78 10.72
CA SER A 75 4.05 12.51 10.78
C SER A 75 4.07 13.71 9.83
N GLN A 76 3.63 13.54 8.58
CA GLN A 76 3.70 14.56 7.54
C GLN A 76 2.72 15.72 7.79
N PHE A 77 1.55 15.44 8.35
CA PHE A 77 0.56 16.47 8.65
C PHE A 77 0.76 17.11 10.02
N ARG A 78 1.79 16.72 10.78
CA ARG A 78 2.11 17.35 12.05
C ARG A 78 2.34 18.86 11.89
N GLY A 79 1.52 19.67 12.54
CA GLY A 79 1.64 21.14 12.49
C GLY A 79 1.05 21.81 11.25
N THR A 80 0.34 21.07 10.38
CA THR A 80 -0.38 21.64 9.24
C THR A 80 -1.87 21.80 9.55
N TYR A 81 -2.65 22.42 8.65
CA TYR A 81 -4.11 22.43 8.73
C TYR A 81 -4.72 21.01 8.78
N LEU A 82 -4.03 20.01 8.22
CA LEU A 82 -4.43 18.61 8.22
C LEU A 82 -3.96 17.82 9.45
N HIS A 83 -3.44 18.50 10.50
CA HIS A 83 -2.87 17.83 11.68
C HIS A 83 -3.77 16.78 12.33
N ASN A 84 -5.07 17.07 12.35
CA ASN A 84 -6.08 16.20 12.97
C ASN A 84 -6.71 15.22 11.98
N LEU A 85 -6.22 15.15 10.73
CA LEU A 85 -6.70 14.18 9.76
C LEU A 85 -6.27 12.78 10.22
N VAL A 86 -7.27 11.93 10.46
CA VAL A 86 -7.05 10.53 10.82
C VAL A 86 -7.51 9.66 9.65
N MET A 87 -6.58 8.89 9.08
CA MET A 87 -6.92 7.90 8.06
C MET A 87 -7.87 6.83 8.67
N PRO A 88 -9.04 6.58 8.06
CA PRO A 88 -9.98 5.60 8.57
C PRO A 88 -9.41 4.18 8.52
N ILE A 89 -10.06 3.28 9.24
CA ILE A 89 -9.80 1.85 9.06
C ILE A 89 -10.45 1.42 7.74
N VAL A 90 -9.64 0.83 6.86
CA VAL A 90 -10.07 0.27 5.57
C VAL A 90 -9.96 -1.24 5.68
N ASP A 91 -10.98 -1.97 5.20
CA ASP A 91 -10.93 -3.42 5.11
C ASP A 91 -9.98 -3.82 3.96
N PRO A 92 -8.83 -4.45 4.23
CA PRO A 92 -7.89 -4.85 3.18
C PRO A 92 -8.49 -5.86 2.19
N LYS A 93 -9.50 -6.64 2.61
CA LYS A 93 -10.19 -7.63 1.75
C LYS A 93 -11.12 -6.98 0.72
N GLY A 94 -11.56 -5.75 1.01
CA GLY A 94 -12.41 -4.97 0.12
C GLY A 94 -11.65 -4.22 -0.98
N LEU A 95 -10.31 -4.27 -0.96
CA LEU A 95 -9.49 -3.62 -1.97
C LEU A 95 -9.47 -4.43 -3.27
N PRO A 96 -9.59 -3.77 -4.45
CA PRO A 96 -9.46 -4.45 -5.72
C PRO A 96 -8.10 -5.13 -5.82
N GLN A 97 -8.11 -6.44 -6.08
CA GLN A 97 -6.90 -7.20 -6.31
C GLN A 97 -6.43 -6.92 -7.74
N GLY A 98 -5.51 -5.97 -7.88
CA GLY A 98 -4.94 -5.55 -9.16
C GLY A 98 -3.94 -6.57 -9.71
N ILE A 99 -3.84 -6.63 -11.04
CA ILE A 99 -2.89 -7.48 -11.76
C ILE A 99 -1.46 -7.07 -11.36
N ILE A 100 -0.69 -8.05 -10.91
CA ILE A 100 0.72 -7.91 -10.54
C ILE A 100 1.52 -7.93 -11.84
N HIS A 101 2.13 -6.79 -12.21
CA HIS A 101 3.05 -6.69 -13.35
C HIS A 101 4.50 -6.97 -12.92
#